data_AF-A0A924APF3-F1
#
_entry.id   AF-A0A924APF3-F1
#
_cell.length_a   1.000
_cell.length_b   1.000
_cell.length_c   1.000
_cell.angle_alpha   90.00
_cell.angle_beta   90.00
_cell.angle_gamma   90.00
#
_symmetry.space_group_name_H-M   'P 1'
#
loop_
_entity.id
_entity.type
_entity.pdbx_description
1 polymer ?
#
loop_
_entity_poly.entity_id
_entity_poly.type
_entity_poly.pdbx_seq_one_letter_code
_entity_poly.pdbx_strand_id
1 'polypeptide(L)'
;MVSIHFVNVKSRPVVAPWGGTDGRFGTNPCCIGIPLNRQSAEAGPSQQGLRDWLGQTAGAAAPPGGSAAHEVASVGAHFILDFATSRVAQGKMRVAHNQGKQVAPGLLIDAHGQPTTDPGVVVVPQANGFFGALMPFGEHKGYGLAVACELLGGALTGGGTWHQPAGRSRAVINSMLTILIDPARLGTLAPFNAEALAFVDWLRQSPPADGFDAVQIAGEPERAARLQREQDGIEVDDLTWQEITQAAATVGVTL
;
A
#
# COMPACT_ATOMS: atom_id res chain seq x y z
N MET A 1 -15.22 -10.09 3.38
CA MET A 1 -14.30 -11.24 3.23
C MET A 1 -12.89 -10.76 3.55
N VAL A 2 -12.03 -11.64 4.09
CA VAL A 2 -10.59 -11.39 4.11
C VAL A 2 -10.05 -11.70 2.72
N SER A 3 -9.13 -10.88 2.20
CA SER A 3 -8.48 -11.11 0.92
C SER A 3 -6.96 -11.09 1.06
N ILE A 4 -6.29 -11.99 0.36
CA ILE A 4 -4.83 -12.10 0.30
C ILE A 4 -4.43 -12.18 -1.17
N HIS A 5 -3.50 -11.33 -1.58
CA HIS A 5 -3.10 -11.16 -2.98
C HIS A 5 -1.58 -11.32 -3.10
N PHE A 6 -1.16 -12.26 -3.95
CA PHE A 6 0.23 -12.45 -4.34
C PHE A 6 0.37 -12.09 -5.81
N VAL A 7 1.23 -11.12 -6.12
CA VAL A 7 1.36 -10.59 -7.48
C VAL A 7 2.81 -10.72 -7.96
N ASN A 8 3.00 -11.28 -9.15
CA ASN A 8 4.26 -11.11 -9.87
C ASN A 8 4.13 -10.03 -10.94
N VAL A 9 5.23 -9.34 -11.21
CA VAL A 9 5.26 -8.24 -12.19
C VAL A 9 6.23 -8.59 -13.30
N LYS A 10 5.71 -8.95 -14.47
CA LYS A 10 6.43 -9.11 -15.72
C LYS A 10 6.67 -7.76 -16.42
N SER A 11 7.69 -7.03 -15.95
CA SER A 11 8.38 -5.92 -16.64
C SER A 11 9.90 -6.08 -16.55
N ARG A 12 10.72 -5.26 -17.25
CA ARG A 12 12.20 -5.23 -17.06
C ARG A 12 12.57 -5.51 -15.59
N PRO A 13 13.41 -6.51 -15.30
CA PRO A 13 13.69 -6.89 -13.93
C PRO A 13 14.42 -5.74 -13.24
N VAL A 14 13.96 -5.40 -12.03
CA VAL A 14 14.40 -4.21 -11.30
C VAL A 14 14.81 -4.50 -9.86
N VAL A 15 14.54 -5.69 -9.33
CA VAL A 15 14.92 -6.09 -7.98
C VAL A 15 15.94 -7.20 -8.04
N ALA A 16 17.01 -7.07 -7.25
CA ALA A 16 18.03 -8.10 -7.12
C ALA A 16 17.60 -9.20 -6.13
N PRO A 17 17.96 -10.47 -6.38
CA PRO A 17 17.91 -11.50 -5.35
C PRO A 17 18.78 -11.10 -4.15
N TRP A 18 18.46 -11.59 -2.95
CA TRP A 18 19.37 -11.40 -1.83
C TRP A 18 20.72 -12.08 -2.12
N GLY A 19 21.82 -11.32 -2.06
CA GLY A 19 23.16 -11.78 -2.46
C GLY A 19 23.43 -11.71 -3.96
N GLY A 20 22.47 -11.27 -4.77
CA GLY A 20 22.64 -11.04 -6.21
C GLY A 20 23.18 -9.63 -6.51
N THR A 21 23.73 -9.47 -7.71
CA THR A 21 24.35 -8.22 -8.18
C THR A 21 23.61 -7.55 -9.33
N ASP A 22 22.48 -8.13 -9.76
CA ASP A 22 21.67 -7.63 -10.86
C ASP A 22 20.17 -7.88 -10.65
N GLY A 23 19.34 -7.12 -11.38
CA GLY A 23 17.89 -7.28 -11.33
C GLY A 23 17.45 -8.61 -11.94
N ARG A 24 16.65 -9.40 -11.20
CA ARG A 24 16.12 -10.70 -11.66
C ARG A 24 14.61 -10.80 -11.70
N PHE A 25 13.89 -9.96 -10.96
CA PHE A 25 12.43 -9.97 -10.90
C PHE A 25 11.86 -8.56 -10.70
N GLY A 26 10.54 -8.45 -10.78
CA GLY A 26 9.82 -7.20 -10.53
C GLY A 26 9.69 -6.88 -9.04
N THR A 27 8.95 -5.82 -8.69
CA THR A 27 8.73 -5.42 -7.28
C THR A 27 7.73 -6.31 -6.54
N ASN A 28 7.09 -7.25 -7.23
CA ASN A 28 6.24 -8.33 -6.74
C ASN A 28 5.47 -8.01 -5.43
N PRO A 29 4.38 -7.22 -5.51
CA PRO A 29 3.68 -6.79 -4.32
C PRO A 29 2.85 -7.91 -3.67
N CYS A 30 2.63 -7.76 -2.37
CA CYS A 30 1.74 -8.58 -1.56
C CYS A 30 0.73 -7.66 -0.86
N CYS A 31 -0.55 -8.04 -0.91
CA CYS A 31 -1.62 -7.26 -0.28
C CYS A 31 -2.54 -8.15 0.56
N ILE A 32 -2.91 -7.68 1.76
CA ILE A 32 -3.84 -8.33 2.68
C ILE A 32 -4.88 -7.32 3.14
N GLY A 33 -6.16 -7.62 2.86
CA GLY A 33 -7.31 -6.86 3.31
C GLY A 33 -8.09 -7.62 4.38
N ILE A 34 -8.25 -7.02 5.57
CA ILE A 34 -9.07 -7.57 6.65
C ILE A 34 -10.17 -6.55 7.00
N PRO A 35 -11.46 -6.92 6.85
CA PRO A 35 -12.54 -6.03 7.23
C PRO A 35 -12.61 -5.92 8.75
N LEU A 36 -12.51 -4.69 9.25
CA LEU A 36 -12.77 -4.36 10.65
C LEU A 36 -14.08 -3.59 10.72
N ASN A 37 -15.12 -4.24 11.23
CA ASN A 37 -16.44 -3.65 11.38
C ASN A 37 -16.56 -3.15 12.81
N ARG A 38 -16.14 -1.91 13.05
CA ARG A 38 -16.57 -1.17 14.24
C ARG A 38 -18.05 -0.89 14.06
N GLN A 39 -18.89 -1.60 14.80
CA GLN A 39 -20.24 -1.10 15.04
C GLN A 39 -20.06 0.27 15.68
N SER A 40 -20.71 1.30 15.14
CA SER A 40 -20.77 2.59 15.83
C SER A 40 -21.21 2.33 17.26
N ALA A 41 -20.34 2.67 18.21
CA ALA A 41 -20.79 2.81 19.59
C ALA A 41 -21.93 3.85 19.54
N GLU A 42 -23.11 3.43 20.01
CA GLU A 42 -24.36 4.21 20.02
C GLU A 42 -25.05 4.40 18.65
N ALA A 43 -25.66 3.34 18.13
CA ALA A 43 -27.03 3.53 17.67
C ALA A 43 -27.84 3.92 18.92
N GLY A 44 -28.04 5.22 19.12
CA GLY A 44 -29.00 5.73 20.09
C GLY A 44 -30.35 5.01 19.94
N PRO A 45 -31.21 5.03 20.97
CA PRO A 45 -32.42 4.22 20.99
C PRO A 45 -33.19 4.36 19.68
N SER A 46 -33.72 3.24 19.18
CA SER A 46 -34.56 3.19 17.98
C SER A 46 -35.59 4.32 17.98
N GLN A 47 -36.16 4.72 16.84
CA GLN A 47 -37.22 5.75 16.85
C GLN A 47 -38.37 5.45 17.83
N GLN A 48 -38.54 4.18 18.22
CA GLN A 48 -39.38 3.76 19.34
C GLN A 48 -38.82 4.23 20.70
N GLY A 49 -37.57 3.93 21.02
CA GLY A 49 -36.94 4.35 22.29
C GLY A 49 -36.66 5.85 22.38
N LEU A 50 -36.53 6.58 21.26
CA LEU A 50 -36.50 8.05 21.26
C LEU A 50 -37.87 8.63 21.65
N ARG A 51 -38.97 8.01 21.21
CA ARG A 51 -40.34 8.36 21.62
C ARG A 51 -40.58 8.06 23.09
N ASP A 52 -40.08 6.92 23.58
CA ASP A 52 -40.20 6.53 24.99
C ASP A 52 -39.37 7.46 25.90
N TRP A 53 -38.19 7.90 25.44
CA TRP A 53 -37.33 8.84 26.17
C TRP A 53 -37.87 10.29 26.16
N LEU A 54 -38.32 10.78 25.00
CA LEU A 54 -38.97 12.09 24.89
C LEU A 54 -40.31 12.15 25.64
N GLY A 55 -41.00 11.02 25.79
CA GLY A 55 -42.20 10.90 26.61
C GLY A 55 -41.95 11.00 28.11
N GLN A 56 -40.71 10.78 28.57
CA GLN A 56 -40.34 10.80 30.00
C GLN A 56 -39.59 12.06 30.44
N THR A 57 -39.04 12.85 29.52
CA THR A 57 -38.16 13.99 29.84
C THR A 57 -38.68 15.32 29.28
N ALA A 58 -39.93 15.67 29.60
CA ALA A 58 -40.38 17.06 29.50
C ALA A 58 -39.69 17.88 30.63
N GLY A 59 -38.43 18.28 30.44
CA GLY A 59 -37.80 19.28 31.33
C GLY A 59 -36.29 19.24 31.57
N ALA A 60 -35.43 18.73 30.68
CA ALA A 60 -33.97 18.78 30.90
C ALA A 60 -33.20 19.36 29.68
N ALA A 61 -32.29 20.29 29.98
CA ALA A 61 -31.47 21.04 29.03
C ALA A 61 -30.49 20.14 28.25
N ALA A 62 -30.22 20.53 27.00
CA ALA A 62 -29.28 19.85 26.10
C ALA A 62 -27.82 19.91 26.63
N PRO A 63 -27.03 18.82 26.53
CA PRO A 63 -25.63 18.83 26.92
C PRO A 63 -24.76 19.56 25.88
N PRO A 64 -23.61 20.15 26.30
CA PRO A 64 -22.77 20.96 25.42
C PRO A 64 -21.82 20.11 24.56
N GLY A 65 -21.58 20.63 23.35
CA GLY A 65 -20.62 20.25 22.31
C GLY A 65 -19.51 19.25 22.66
N GLY A 66 -19.58 18.07 22.04
CA GLY A 66 -18.44 17.20 21.82
C GLY A 66 -17.57 17.74 20.67
N SER A 67 -16.26 17.82 20.88
CA SER A 67 -15.29 18.26 19.89
C SER A 67 -15.30 17.37 18.64
N ALA A 68 -15.23 17.97 17.46
CA ALA A 68 -15.19 17.34 16.14
C ALA A 68 -14.03 16.33 15.90
N ALA A 69 -13.18 16.06 16.90
CA ALA A 69 -12.07 15.12 16.80
C ALA A 69 -12.47 13.64 17.02
N HIS A 70 -13.69 13.36 17.51
CA HIS A 70 -14.16 12.00 17.78
C HIS A 70 -15.10 11.41 16.70
N GLU A 71 -15.43 12.17 15.66
CA GLU A 71 -16.49 11.84 14.71
C GLU A 71 -15.97 11.36 13.34
N VAL A 72 -14.90 10.55 13.34
CA VAL A 72 -14.38 9.89 12.11
C VAL A 72 -14.27 8.36 12.29
N ALA A 73 -15.05 7.80 13.20
CA ALA A 73 -15.02 6.37 13.49
C ALA A 73 -16.41 5.73 13.34
N SER A 74 -16.93 5.56 12.12
CA SER A 74 -18.15 4.72 11.98
C SER A 74 -18.46 4.08 10.61
N VAL A 75 -17.58 4.13 9.59
CA VAL A 75 -17.77 3.30 8.38
C VAL A 75 -16.45 2.70 7.88
N GLY A 76 -16.29 1.38 8.03
CA GLY A 76 -15.42 0.55 7.17
C GLY A 76 -13.89 0.76 7.23
N ALA A 77 -13.30 1.04 8.39
CA ALA A 77 -11.84 1.15 8.51
C ALA A 77 -11.14 -0.23 8.43
N HIS A 78 -10.92 -0.72 7.22
CA HIS A 78 -10.28 -2.02 6.99
C HIS A 78 -8.77 -1.97 7.29
N PHE A 79 -8.22 -3.05 7.85
CA PHE A 79 -6.77 -3.24 7.83
C PHE A 79 -6.37 -3.56 6.39
N ILE A 80 -5.45 -2.77 5.82
CA ILE A 80 -4.97 -2.94 4.46
C ILE A 80 -3.44 -2.87 4.51
N LEU A 81 -2.82 -4.04 4.42
CA LEU A 81 -1.39 -4.13 4.22
C LEU A 81 -1.13 -4.23 2.72
N ASP A 82 -0.46 -3.25 2.12
CA ASP A 82 -0.12 -3.24 0.70
C ASP A 82 1.30 -2.71 0.51
N PHE A 83 2.19 -3.54 -0.03
CA PHE A 83 3.60 -3.19 -0.16
C PHE A 83 4.28 -3.98 -1.29
N ALA A 84 5.30 -3.35 -1.87
CA ALA A 84 6.26 -4.02 -2.74
C ALA A 84 7.22 -4.89 -1.91
N THR A 85 7.76 -5.96 -2.52
CA THR A 85 8.79 -6.78 -1.88
C THR A 85 10.21 -6.20 -1.96
N SER A 86 10.37 -5.07 -2.65
CA SER A 86 11.57 -4.23 -2.59
C SER A 86 11.54 -3.26 -1.41
N ARG A 87 12.72 -2.83 -0.93
CA ARG A 87 12.87 -1.80 0.13
C ARG A 87 12.21 -0.48 -0.24
N VAL A 88 12.16 -0.18 -1.52
CA VAL A 88 11.58 1.04 -2.06
C VAL A 88 10.90 0.77 -3.40
N ALA A 89 9.87 1.54 -3.73
CA ALA A 89 9.19 1.46 -5.01
C ALA A 89 10.01 2.15 -6.11
N GLN A 90 9.99 1.60 -7.33
CA GLN A 90 10.68 2.19 -8.47
C GLN A 90 10.19 3.61 -8.80
N GLY A 91 8.90 3.90 -8.59
CA GLY A 91 8.35 5.24 -8.76
C GLY A 91 9.01 6.28 -7.86
N LYS A 92 9.31 5.93 -6.59
CA LYS A 92 10.02 6.82 -5.66
C LYS A 92 11.44 7.13 -6.13
N MET A 93 12.10 6.19 -6.82
CA MET A 93 13.42 6.43 -7.41
C MET A 93 13.34 7.40 -8.59
N ARG A 94 12.31 7.31 -9.43
CA ARG A 94 12.08 8.29 -10.49
C ARG A 94 11.83 9.69 -9.93
N VAL A 95 10.99 9.83 -8.90
CA VAL A 95 10.78 11.13 -8.22
C VAL A 95 12.09 11.69 -7.66
N ALA A 96 12.87 10.88 -6.93
CA ALA A 96 14.15 11.32 -6.38
C ALA A 96 15.16 11.73 -7.46
N HIS A 97 15.24 10.97 -8.56
CA HIS A 97 16.09 11.29 -9.71
C HIS A 97 15.67 12.60 -10.38
N ASN A 98 14.37 12.80 -10.62
CA ASN A 98 13.83 14.02 -11.21
C ASN A 98 14.11 15.26 -10.33
N GLN A 99 14.12 15.07 -9.01
CA GLN A 99 14.49 16.12 -8.04
C GLN A 99 16.00 16.30 -7.85
N GLY A 100 16.84 15.48 -8.49
CA GLY A 100 18.29 15.49 -8.31
C GLY A 100 18.76 15.10 -6.91
N LYS A 101 17.94 14.36 -6.15
CA LYS A 101 18.22 13.99 -4.74
C LYS A 101 18.78 12.58 -4.65
N GLN A 102 19.75 12.41 -3.75
CA GLN A 102 20.23 11.08 -3.33
C GLN A 102 19.20 10.40 -2.42
N VAL A 103 19.17 9.07 -2.44
CA VAL A 103 18.31 8.27 -1.56
C VAL A 103 19.10 7.68 -0.39
N ALA A 104 18.40 7.16 0.62
CA ALA A 104 19.05 6.53 1.76
C ALA A 104 19.94 5.33 1.33
N PRO A 105 21.07 5.07 2.03
CA PRO A 105 21.94 3.95 1.72
C PRO A 105 21.22 2.60 1.91
N GLY A 106 21.69 1.60 1.18
CA GLY A 106 21.17 0.22 1.26
C GLY A 106 19.85 -0.01 0.53
N LEU A 107 19.36 0.96 -0.25
CA LEU A 107 18.18 0.81 -1.09
C LEU A 107 18.50 0.23 -2.48
N LEU A 108 19.70 0.52 -2.99
CA LEU A 108 20.08 0.30 -4.38
C LEU A 108 21.47 -0.34 -4.51
N ILE A 109 21.65 -1.05 -5.61
CA ILE A 109 22.95 -1.39 -6.17
C ILE A 109 23.08 -0.80 -7.58
N ASP A 110 24.29 -0.43 -7.98
CA ASP A 110 24.59 0.04 -9.32
C ASP A 110 24.69 -1.11 -10.35
N ALA A 111 25.05 -0.78 -11.59
CA ALA A 111 25.20 -1.75 -12.67
C ALA A 111 26.39 -2.73 -12.50
N HIS A 112 27.22 -2.55 -11.46
CA HIS A 112 28.31 -3.44 -11.07
C HIS A 112 27.99 -4.23 -9.79
N GLY A 113 26.75 -4.09 -9.28
CA GLY A 113 26.31 -4.72 -8.04
C GLY A 113 26.86 -4.06 -6.77
N GLN A 114 27.43 -2.86 -6.86
CA GLN A 114 27.95 -2.13 -5.71
C GLN A 114 26.86 -1.26 -5.08
N PRO A 115 26.79 -1.16 -3.74
CA PRO A 115 25.83 -0.29 -3.07
C PRO A 115 25.93 1.17 -3.54
N THR A 116 24.79 1.82 -3.75
CA THR A 116 24.75 3.23 -4.16
C THR A 116 23.56 3.97 -3.56
N THR A 117 23.65 5.30 -3.52
CA THR A 117 22.57 6.22 -3.13
C THR A 117 22.00 6.99 -4.33
N ASP A 118 22.53 6.76 -5.52
CA ASP A 118 22.07 7.44 -6.74
C ASP A 118 20.84 6.72 -7.31
N PRO A 119 19.64 7.34 -7.30
CA PRO A 119 18.45 6.74 -7.90
C PRO A 119 18.53 6.62 -9.43
N GLY A 120 19.41 7.37 -10.09
CA GLY A 120 19.60 7.34 -11.54
C GLY A 120 19.92 5.94 -12.07
N VAL A 121 20.62 5.12 -11.27
CA VAL A 121 21.07 3.78 -11.68
C VAL A 121 19.91 2.84 -12.06
N VAL A 122 18.71 3.05 -11.51
CA VAL A 122 17.52 2.23 -11.81
C VAL A 122 16.52 2.92 -12.75
N VAL A 123 16.74 4.20 -13.07
CA VAL A 123 15.84 5.03 -13.89
C VAL A 123 16.34 5.13 -15.33
N VAL A 124 17.64 5.35 -15.54
CA VAL A 124 18.26 5.47 -16.87
C VAL A 124 19.35 4.41 -17.09
N PRO A 125 19.56 3.97 -18.35
CA PRO A 125 20.67 3.07 -18.67
C PRO A 125 22.02 3.71 -18.30
N GLN A 126 22.93 2.93 -17.72
CA GLN A 126 24.28 3.36 -17.37
C GLN A 126 25.21 3.27 -18.58
N ALA A 127 26.45 3.77 -18.46
CA ALA A 127 27.41 3.81 -19.57
C ALA A 127 27.71 2.43 -20.20
N ASN A 128 27.59 1.36 -19.41
CA ASN A 128 27.74 -0.02 -19.87
C ASN A 128 26.46 -0.61 -20.52
N GLY A 129 25.41 0.20 -20.67
CA GLY A 129 24.11 -0.20 -21.20
C GLY A 129 23.19 -0.94 -20.21
N PHE A 130 23.68 -1.25 -19.01
CA PHE A 130 22.93 -1.94 -17.96
C PHE A 130 22.31 -0.96 -16.97
N PHE A 131 21.37 -1.45 -16.17
CA PHE A 131 20.81 -0.73 -15.03
C PHE A 131 21.36 -1.34 -13.73
N GLY A 132 21.34 -0.55 -12.67
CA GLY A 132 21.37 -1.08 -11.31
C GLY A 132 20.06 -1.76 -10.93
N ALA A 133 19.92 -2.08 -9.63
CA ALA A 133 18.74 -2.75 -9.10
C ALA A 133 18.34 -2.24 -7.71
N LEU A 134 17.07 -2.41 -7.39
CA LEU A 134 16.49 -2.25 -6.05
C LEU A 134 16.86 -3.46 -5.18
N MET A 135 16.98 -3.25 -3.88
CA MET A 135 17.20 -4.31 -2.89
C MET A 135 15.88 -4.79 -2.26
N PRO A 136 15.75 -6.08 -1.88
CA PRO A 136 14.58 -6.60 -1.18
C PRO A 136 14.48 -6.06 0.25
N PHE A 137 13.25 -5.81 0.73
CA PHE A 137 13.05 -5.37 2.12
C PHE A 137 13.41 -6.51 3.08
N GLY A 138 13.90 -6.19 4.29
CA GLY A 138 14.22 -7.23 5.27
C GLY A 138 15.18 -8.31 4.74
N GLU A 139 16.00 -7.96 3.75
CA GLU A 139 17.05 -8.82 3.18
C GLU A 139 16.47 -10.12 2.59
N HIS A 140 16.94 -11.27 3.06
CA HIS A 140 16.48 -12.59 2.65
C HIS A 140 14.98 -12.81 2.90
N LYS A 141 14.35 -12.08 3.83
CA LYS A 141 12.91 -12.23 4.13
C LYS A 141 12.03 -11.64 3.02
N GLY A 142 12.28 -10.39 2.60
CA GLY A 142 11.55 -9.81 1.48
C GLY A 142 11.90 -10.48 0.16
N TYR A 143 13.14 -10.98 0.01
CA TYR A 143 13.48 -11.86 -1.12
C TYR A 143 12.63 -13.14 -1.12
N GLY A 144 12.53 -13.84 0.01
CA GLY A 144 11.68 -15.02 0.13
C GLY A 144 10.21 -14.73 -0.20
N LEU A 145 9.68 -13.59 0.25
CA LEU A 145 8.32 -13.16 -0.10
C LEU A 145 8.19 -12.80 -1.59
N ALA A 146 9.19 -12.16 -2.19
CA ALA A 146 9.22 -11.85 -3.63
C ALA A 146 9.17 -13.13 -4.48
N VAL A 147 9.91 -14.16 -4.07
CA VAL A 147 9.90 -15.48 -4.70
C VAL A 147 8.54 -16.15 -4.53
N ALA A 148 7.93 -16.09 -3.34
CA ALA A 148 6.58 -16.61 -3.14
C ALA A 148 5.56 -15.91 -4.04
N CYS A 149 5.64 -14.59 -4.19
CA CYS A 149 4.80 -13.82 -5.11
C CYS A 149 5.03 -14.21 -6.58
N GLU A 150 6.27 -14.46 -6.98
CA GLU A 150 6.62 -14.93 -8.33
C GLU A 150 6.00 -16.31 -8.63
N LEU A 151 6.11 -17.24 -7.68
CA LEU A 151 5.59 -18.60 -7.83
C LEU A 151 4.07 -18.66 -7.75
N LEU A 152 3.46 -18.00 -6.76
CA LEU A 152 2.01 -18.01 -6.55
C LEU A 152 1.28 -17.12 -7.55
N GLY A 153 1.78 -15.90 -7.75
CA GLY A 153 1.20 -14.94 -8.68
C GLY A 153 1.43 -15.35 -10.12
N GLY A 154 2.66 -15.72 -10.50
CA GLY A 154 3.04 -16.00 -11.89
C GLY A 154 2.92 -17.45 -12.31
N ALA A 155 3.65 -18.35 -11.65
CA ALA A 155 3.71 -19.75 -12.08
C ALA A 155 2.37 -20.49 -11.87
N LEU A 156 1.78 -20.39 -10.69
CA LEU A 156 0.54 -21.09 -10.34
C LEU A 156 -0.67 -20.62 -11.16
N THR A 157 -0.76 -19.32 -11.48
CA THR A 157 -1.87 -18.78 -12.27
C THR A 157 -1.70 -18.98 -13.78
N GLY A 158 -0.53 -19.45 -14.23
CA GLY A 158 -0.20 -19.63 -15.64
C GLY A 158 0.27 -18.36 -16.38
N GLY A 159 0.42 -17.22 -15.69
CA GLY A 159 0.96 -15.98 -16.29
C GLY A 159 2.49 -16.01 -16.53
N GLY A 160 3.17 -16.99 -15.94
CA GLY A 160 4.61 -17.23 -16.06
C GLY A 160 5.45 -16.33 -15.16
N THR A 161 6.76 -16.57 -15.14
CA THR A 161 7.70 -15.90 -14.23
C THR A 161 8.86 -15.23 -14.97
N TRP A 162 9.64 -14.40 -14.26
CA TRP A 162 10.90 -13.81 -14.74
C TRP A 162 12.02 -14.85 -14.89
N HIS A 163 11.92 -15.67 -15.91
CA HIS A 163 13.02 -16.52 -16.39
C HIS A 163 13.09 -16.57 -17.92
N GLN A 164 12.16 -15.91 -18.61
CA GLN A 164 12.12 -15.86 -20.06
C GLN A 164 12.84 -14.60 -20.57
N PRO A 165 13.43 -14.65 -21.77
CA PRO A 165 14.02 -13.48 -22.41
C PRO A 165 13.00 -12.33 -22.43
N ALA A 166 13.44 -11.12 -22.08
CA ALA A 166 12.58 -9.95 -22.15
C ALA A 166 12.03 -9.83 -23.58
N GLY A 167 10.71 -9.92 -23.73
CA GLY A 167 10.05 -9.71 -25.01
C GLY A 167 10.32 -8.28 -25.53
N ARG A 168 10.21 -8.07 -26.84
CA ARG A 168 10.38 -6.74 -27.45
C ARG A 168 9.28 -5.72 -27.07
N SER A 169 8.23 -6.18 -26.39
CA SER A 169 7.13 -5.34 -25.92
C SER A 169 7.51 -4.61 -24.65
N ARG A 170 7.26 -3.28 -24.60
CA ARG A 170 7.37 -2.45 -23.39
C ARG A 170 6.20 -2.68 -22.40
N ALA A 171 5.66 -3.90 -22.34
CA ALA A 171 4.52 -4.21 -21.49
C ALA A 171 4.95 -4.45 -20.04
N VAL A 172 4.12 -3.98 -19.12
CA VAL A 172 4.11 -4.42 -17.71
C VAL A 172 2.91 -5.36 -17.58
N ILE A 173 3.18 -6.65 -17.31
CA ILE A 173 2.14 -7.67 -17.21
C ILE A 173 2.12 -8.21 -15.78
N ASN A 174 0.96 -8.16 -15.12
CA ASN A 174 0.83 -8.68 -13.77
C ASN A 174 0.02 -9.97 -13.78
N SER A 175 0.44 -10.93 -12.97
CA SER A 175 -0.33 -12.14 -12.69
C SER A 175 -0.58 -12.21 -11.18
N MET A 176 -1.80 -12.53 -10.78
CA MET A 176 -2.24 -12.42 -9.40
C MET A 176 -2.99 -13.66 -8.94
N LEU A 177 -2.50 -14.28 -7.87
CA LEU A 177 -3.31 -15.19 -7.06
C LEU A 177 -4.07 -14.36 -6.03
N THR A 178 -5.39 -14.52 -5.99
CA THR A 178 -6.24 -13.96 -4.94
C THR A 178 -6.89 -15.08 -4.14
N ILE A 179 -6.68 -15.07 -2.83
CA ILE A 179 -7.35 -15.97 -1.88
C ILE A 179 -8.40 -15.15 -1.16
N LEU A 180 -9.65 -15.61 -1.21
CA LEU A 180 -10.77 -15.00 -0.49
C LEU A 180 -11.23 -15.93 0.61
N ILE A 181 -11.26 -15.43 1.84
CA ILE A 181 -11.70 -16.17 3.01
C ILE A 181 -12.96 -15.51 3.53
N ASP A 182 -14.02 -16.30 3.70
CA ASP A 182 -15.27 -15.86 4.30
C ASP A 182 -15.37 -16.40 5.74
N PRO A 183 -15.11 -15.56 6.77
CA PRO A 183 -15.25 -15.97 8.16
C PRO A 183 -16.66 -16.46 8.52
N ALA A 184 -17.70 -16.04 7.79
CA ALA A 184 -19.07 -16.52 8.03
C ALA A 184 -19.19 -18.01 7.69
N ARG A 185 -18.53 -18.46 6.61
CA ARG A 185 -18.50 -19.88 6.20
C ARG A 185 -17.66 -20.74 7.14
N LEU A 186 -16.75 -20.12 7.88
CA LEU A 186 -15.97 -20.79 8.93
C LEU A 186 -16.68 -20.80 10.29
N GLY A 187 -17.83 -20.11 10.42
CA GLY A 187 -18.55 -19.96 11.69
C GLY A 187 -17.87 -18.99 12.67
N THR A 188 -16.91 -18.18 12.21
CA THR A 188 -16.05 -17.35 13.07
C THR A 188 -16.23 -15.84 12.87
N LEU A 189 -17.18 -15.38 12.03
CA LEU A 189 -17.32 -13.97 11.68
C LEU A 189 -17.34 -13.01 12.87
N ALA A 190 -18.24 -13.25 13.84
CA ALA A 190 -18.37 -12.41 15.03
C ALA A 190 -17.12 -12.45 15.95
N PRO A 191 -16.64 -13.62 16.42
CA PRO A 191 -15.46 -13.67 17.28
C PRO A 191 -14.20 -13.17 16.57
N PHE A 192 -14.03 -13.43 15.26
CA PHE A 192 -12.92 -12.90 14.48
C PHE A 192 -12.90 -11.37 14.45
N ASN A 193 -14.05 -10.73 14.19
CA ASN A 193 -14.15 -9.28 14.16
C ASN A 193 -13.87 -8.65 15.54
N ALA A 194 -14.43 -9.24 16.61
CA ALA A 194 -14.21 -8.76 17.96
C ALA A 194 -12.72 -8.84 18.37
N GLU A 195 -12.07 -9.97 18.10
CA GLU A 195 -10.66 -10.19 18.41
C GLU A 195 -9.74 -9.26 17.59
N ALA A 196 -10.02 -9.12 16.29
CA ALA A 196 -9.24 -8.24 15.42
C ALA A 196 -9.32 -6.76 15.87
N LEU A 197 -10.49 -6.30 16.29
CA LEU A 197 -10.67 -4.97 16.85
C LEU A 197 -9.95 -4.81 18.18
N ALA A 198 -10.12 -5.76 19.11
CA ALA A 198 -9.46 -5.72 20.40
C ALA A 198 -7.93 -5.66 20.25
N PHE A 199 -7.36 -6.44 19.32
CA PHE A 199 -5.93 -6.41 19.03
C PHE A 199 -5.47 -5.07 18.46
N VAL A 200 -6.19 -4.51 17.48
CA VAL A 200 -5.88 -3.19 16.92
C VAL A 200 -5.98 -2.09 17.99
N ASP A 201 -6.99 -2.14 18.84
CA ASP A 201 -7.17 -1.17 19.93
C ASP A 201 -6.08 -1.29 20.99
N TRP A 202 -5.62 -2.52 21.26
CA TRP A 202 -4.49 -2.77 22.15
C TRP A 202 -3.17 -2.23 21.59
N LEU A 203 -2.88 -2.41 20.29
CA LEU A 203 -1.67 -1.85 19.65
C LEU A 203 -1.60 -0.32 19.78
N ARG A 204 -2.75 0.37 19.70
CA ARG A 204 -2.83 1.83 19.82
C ARG A 204 -2.54 2.36 21.23
N GLN A 205 -2.60 1.50 22.24
CA GLN A 205 -2.26 1.88 23.61
C GLN A 205 -0.74 1.98 23.82
N SER A 206 0.07 1.49 22.88
CA SER A 206 1.51 1.67 22.94
C SER A 206 1.86 3.16 22.83
N PRO A 207 2.71 3.71 23.73
CA PRO A 207 3.24 5.06 23.59
C PRO A 207 3.95 5.21 22.23
N PRO A 208 3.80 6.37 21.55
CA PRO A 208 4.54 6.62 20.33
C PRO A 208 6.04 6.77 20.64
N ALA A 209 6.88 6.36 19.70
CA ALA A 209 8.31 6.64 19.73
C ALA A 209 8.60 8.10 19.32
N ASP A 210 9.80 8.60 19.62
CA ASP A 210 10.23 9.93 19.20
C ASP A 210 10.02 10.15 17.70
N GLY A 211 9.38 11.26 17.34
CA GLY A 211 9.07 11.62 15.96
C GLY A 211 7.78 11.01 15.39
N PHE A 212 6.98 10.33 16.21
CA PHE A 212 5.66 9.82 15.83
C PHE A 212 4.57 10.40 16.75
N ASP A 213 3.41 10.71 16.17
CA ASP A 213 2.26 11.20 16.96
C ASP A 213 1.48 10.04 17.61
N ALA A 214 1.41 8.89 16.92
CA ALA A 214 0.71 7.68 17.37
C ALA A 214 1.20 6.44 16.62
N VAL A 215 0.91 5.25 17.15
CA VAL A 215 1.03 4.00 16.40
C VAL A 215 0.02 3.98 15.25
N GLN A 216 0.52 3.79 14.03
CA GLN A 216 -0.29 3.72 12.82
C GLN A 216 -0.55 2.28 12.42
N ILE A 217 -1.77 1.99 12.01
CA ILE A 217 -2.19 0.69 11.48
C ILE A 217 -2.19 0.73 9.95
N ALA A 218 -1.83 -0.38 9.32
CA ALA A 218 -1.79 -0.49 7.87
C ALA A 218 -3.13 -0.07 7.22
N GLY A 219 -3.05 0.81 6.23
CA GLY A 219 -4.18 1.45 5.56
C GLY A 219 -4.58 2.80 6.15
N GLU A 220 -4.13 3.17 7.35
CA GLU A 220 -4.45 4.48 7.94
C GLU A 220 -3.74 5.65 7.25
N PRO A 221 -2.43 5.57 6.94
CA PRO A 221 -1.78 6.64 6.20
C PRO A 221 -2.46 6.90 4.86
N GLU A 222 -2.89 5.85 4.16
CA GLU A 222 -3.60 5.95 2.88
C GLU A 222 -4.98 6.59 3.04
N ARG A 223 -5.73 6.24 4.08
CA ARG A 223 -7.03 6.87 4.39
C ARG A 223 -6.89 8.35 4.73
N ALA A 224 -5.91 8.70 5.57
CA ALA A 224 -5.63 10.09 5.90
C ALA A 224 -5.23 10.90 4.66
N ALA A 225 -4.32 10.36 3.84
CA ALA A 225 -3.90 10.99 2.59
C ALA A 225 -5.07 11.13 1.58
N ARG A 226 -6.00 10.17 1.54
CA ARG A 226 -7.20 10.26 0.71
C ARG A 226 -8.09 11.41 1.14
N LEU A 227 -8.42 11.50 2.44
CA LEU A 227 -9.26 12.57 2.98
C LEU A 227 -8.64 13.94 2.71
N GLN A 228 -7.33 14.07 2.95
CA GLN A 228 -6.61 15.31 2.68
C GLN A 228 -6.68 15.68 1.19
N ARG A 229 -6.42 14.73 0.28
CA ARG A 229 -6.46 14.99 -1.18
C ARG A 229 -7.86 15.25 -1.73
N GLU A 230 -8.90 14.70 -1.10
CA GLU A 230 -10.29 15.02 -1.42
C GLU A 230 -10.64 16.47 -1.06
N GLN A 231 -9.98 17.05 -0.04
CA GLN A 231 -10.19 18.42 0.42
C GLN A 231 -9.28 19.43 -0.31
N ASP A 232 -7.99 19.12 -0.37
CA ASP A 232 -6.93 20.05 -0.81
C ASP A 232 -6.56 19.89 -2.29
N GLY A 233 -6.98 18.79 -2.92
CA GLY A 233 -6.54 18.38 -4.25
C GLY A 233 -5.29 17.48 -4.23
N ILE A 234 -4.88 17.03 -5.42
CA ILE A 234 -3.71 16.16 -5.60
C ILE A 234 -2.56 16.99 -6.17
N GLU A 235 -1.46 17.08 -5.42
CA GLU A 235 -0.22 17.71 -5.90
C GLU A 235 0.44 16.83 -6.98
N VAL A 236 0.86 17.46 -8.08
CA VAL A 236 1.61 16.86 -9.18
C VAL A 236 2.78 17.77 -9.50
N ASP A 237 4.00 17.23 -9.57
CA ASP A 237 5.19 18.03 -9.90
C ASP A 237 5.20 18.48 -11.37
N ASP A 238 5.90 19.59 -11.64
CA ASP A 238 5.95 20.21 -12.97
C ASP A 238 6.39 19.27 -14.09
N LEU A 239 7.37 18.39 -13.83
CA LEU A 239 7.87 17.46 -14.84
C LEU A 239 6.83 16.37 -15.13
N THR A 240 6.21 15.79 -14.10
CA THR A 240 5.11 14.83 -14.27
C THR A 240 3.93 15.46 -15.01
N TRP A 241 3.57 16.71 -14.70
CA TRP A 241 2.49 17.42 -15.40
C TRP A 241 2.83 17.69 -16.87
N GLN A 242 4.07 18.07 -17.17
CA GLN A 242 4.56 18.19 -18.55
C GLN A 242 4.49 16.87 -19.32
N GLU A 243 4.89 15.75 -18.71
CA GLU A 243 4.79 14.43 -19.33
C GLU A 243 3.32 14.04 -19.61
N ILE A 244 2.40 14.35 -18.68
CA ILE A 244 0.96 14.10 -18.84
C ILE A 244 0.38 14.94 -19.99
N THR A 245 0.67 16.24 -20.05
CA THR A 245 0.17 17.13 -21.11
C THR A 245 0.73 16.76 -22.47
N GLN A 246 2.01 16.36 -22.55
CA GLN A 246 2.61 15.87 -23.78
C GLN A 246 1.94 14.57 -24.24
N ALA A 247 1.72 13.62 -23.34
CA ALA A 247 1.03 12.37 -23.65
C ALA A 247 -0.41 12.62 -24.16
N ALA A 248 -1.16 13.50 -23.50
CA ALA A 248 -2.50 13.90 -23.92
C ALA A 248 -2.52 14.48 -25.34
N ALA A 249 -1.54 15.34 -25.68
CA ALA A 249 -1.42 15.90 -27.03
C ALA A 249 -1.19 14.82 -28.10
N THR A 250 -0.43 13.76 -27.81
CA THR A 250 -0.19 12.67 -28.78
C THR A 250 -1.45 11.88 -29.17
N VAL A 251 -2.49 11.94 -28.32
CA VAL A 251 -3.77 11.25 -28.53
C VAL A 251 -4.93 12.23 -28.74
N GLY A 252 -4.66 13.52 -28.92
CA GLY A 252 -5.66 14.55 -29.22
C GLY A 252 -6.55 14.96 -28.04
N VAL A 253 -6.10 14.76 -26.80
CA VAL A 253 -6.82 15.18 -25.58
C VAL A 253 -6.30 16.55 -25.11
N THR A 254 -7.21 17.47 -24.78
CA THR A 254 -6.90 18.75 -24.13
C THR A 254 -7.20 18.62 -22.63
N LEU A 255 -6.25 19.05 -21.79
CA LEU A 255 -6.33 18.99 -20.32
C LEU A 255 -6.58 20.38 -19.73
#